data_AF-A0A9W5TIV6-F1
#
_entry.id   AF-A0A9W5TIV6-F1
#
_cell.length_a   1.000
_cell.length_b   1.000
_cell.length_c   1.000
_cell.angle_alpha   90.00
_cell.angle_beta   90.00
_cell.angle_gamma   90.00
#
_symmetry.space_group_name_H-M   'P 1'
#
loop_
_entity.id
_entity.type
_entity.pdbx_description
1 polymer ?
#
loop_
_entity_poly.entity_id
_entity_poly.type
_entity_poly.pdbx_seq_one_letter_code
_entity_poly.pdbx_strand_id
1 'polypeptide(L)' 'MLGLLVAVLAAVGCVSSWLAAGREVVVAPVLDGEPSTMATMYYAPLLTLSMLLAAAAGVLAVVSVAALRRR' A
#
# COMPACT_ATOMS: atom_id res chain seq x y z
N MET A 1 2.74 22.01 10.84
CA MET A 1 2.87 20.75 11.61
C MET A 1 1.73 19.79 11.33
N LEU A 2 0.46 20.20 11.43
CA LEU A 2 -0.70 19.34 11.17
C LEU A 2 -0.63 18.58 9.83
N GLY A 3 -0.26 19.24 8.73
CA GLY A 3 -0.16 18.59 7.41
C GLY A 3 0.88 17.47 7.34
N LEU A 4 1.96 17.54 8.14
CA LEU A 4 2.95 16.49 8.23
C LEU A 4 2.39 15.27 8.99
N LEU A 5 1.61 15.51 10.06
CA LEU A 5 0.93 14.44 10.79
C LEU A 5 -0.07 13.70 9.90
N VAL A 6 -0.85 14.44 9.10
CA VAL A 6 -1.79 13.83 8.14
C VAL A 6 -1.04 13.02 7.07
N ALA A 7 0.09 13.52 6.58
CA ALA A 7 0.93 12.77 5.64
C ALA A 7 1.44 11.45 6.24
N VAL A 8 1.86 11.46 7.52
CA VAL A 8 2.29 10.25 8.24
C VAL A 8 1.13 9.27 8.42
N LEU A 9 -0.05 9.73 8.83
CA LEU A 9 -1.25 8.89 8.94
C LEU A 9 -1.63 8.25 7.60
N ALA A 10 -1.54 9.00 6.50
CA ALA A 10 -1.77 8.48 5.16
C ALA A 10 -0.73 7.42 4.76
N ALA A 11 0.55 7.64 5.09
CA ALA A 11 1.60 6.65 4.85
C ALA A 11 1.38 5.35 5.64
N VAL A 12 0.96 5.45 6.91
CA VAL A 12 0.59 4.27 7.72
C VAL A 12 -0.58 3.52 7.08
N GLY A 13 -1.63 4.24 6.65
CA GLY A 13 -2.78 3.63 5.96
C GLY A 13 -2.42 2.99 4.62
N CYS A 14 -1.47 3.57 3.88
CA CYS A 14 -0.91 2.99 2.66
C CYS A 14 -0.26 1.63 2.93
N VAL A 15 0.63 1.58 3.92
CA VAL A 15 1.37 0.36 4.29
C VAL A 15 0.42 -0.71 4.82
N SER A 16 -0.53 -0.35 5.69
CA SER A 16 -1.51 -1.32 6.20
C SER A 16 -2.38 -1.89 5.08
N SER A 17 -2.81 -1.05 4.13
CA SER A 17 -3.62 -1.51 2.99
C SER A 17 -2.83 -2.42 2.06
N TRP A 18 -1.54 -2.14 1.84
CA TRP A 18 -0.66 -3.01 1.05
C TRP A 18 -0.50 -4.38 1.69
N LEU A 19 -0.20 -4.42 2.99
CA LEU A 19 0.00 -5.66 3.74
C LEU A 19 -1.28 -6.51 3.80
N ALA A 20 -2.45 -5.87 3.91
CA ALA A 20 -3.73 -6.56 3.93
C ALA A 20 -4.24 -6.97 2.54
N ALA A 21 -3.62 -6.49 1.45
CA ALA A 21 -4.05 -6.81 0.09
C ALA A 21 -3.69 -8.26 -0.32
N GLY A 22 -2.63 -8.83 0.23
CA GLY A 22 -2.13 -10.15 -0.15
C GLY A 22 -2.77 -11.29 0.67
N ARG A 23 -3.23 -12.33 -0.02
CA ARG A 23 -3.60 -13.62 0.56
C ARG A 23 -2.84 -14.73 -0.15
N GLU A 24 -2.14 -15.57 0.62
CA GLU A 24 -1.56 -16.79 0.08
C GLU A 24 -2.66 -17.79 -0.21
N VAL A 25 -2.68 -18.28 -1.45
CA VAL A 25 -3.60 -19.30 -1.92
C VAL A 25 -2.80 -20.46 -2.50
N VAL A 26 -3.19 -21.66 -2.11
CA VAL A 26 -2.66 -22.90 -2.66
C VAL A 26 -3.26 -23.04 -4.06
N VAL A 27 -2.40 -23.02 -5.09
CA VAL A 27 -2.86 -23.22 -6.47
C VAL A 27 -2.69 -24.69 -6.83
N ALA A 28 -3.75 -25.26 -7.43
CA ALA A 28 -3.71 -26.62 -7.92
C ALA A 28 -2.63 -26.76 -9.01
N PRO A 29 -1.91 -27.89 -9.06
CA PRO A 29 -0.93 -28.17 -10.10
C PRO A 29 -1.54 -28.02 -11.51
N VAL A 30 -0.76 -27.48 -12.45
CA VAL A 30 -1.18 -27.37 -13.86
C VAL A 30 -1.08 -28.72 -14.57
N LEU A 31 -0.17 -29.59 -14.13
CA LEU A 31 0.05 -30.96 -14.63
C LEU A 31 -0.05 -31.96 -13.46
N ASP A 32 -0.58 -33.15 -13.76
CA ASP A 32 -0.65 -34.24 -12.78
C ASP A 32 0.75 -34.68 -12.32
N GLY A 33 1.00 -34.66 -11.01
CA GLY A 33 2.25 -35.10 -10.39
C GLY A 33 3.21 -33.97 -9.95
N GLU A 34 2.93 -32.72 -10.29
CA GLU A 34 3.74 -31.55 -9.88
C GLU A 34 3.40 -31.15 -8.42
N PRO A 35 4.38 -30.76 -7.57
CA PRO A 35 4.09 -30.23 -6.25
C PRO A 35 3.27 -28.93 -6.33
N SER A 36 2.30 -28.78 -5.41
CA SER A 36 1.48 -27.57 -5.35
C SER A 36 2.35 -26.33 -5.12
N THR A 37 2.04 -25.27 -5.87
CA THR A 37 2.75 -23.98 -5.80
C THR A 37 1.92 -22.97 -5.02
N MET A 38 2.58 -22.26 -4.10
CA MET A 38 1.98 -21.14 -3.38
C MET A 38 1.93 -19.91 -4.30
N ALA A 39 0.75 -19.31 -4.47
CA ALA A 39 0.60 -18.03 -5.15
C ALA A 39 0.01 -16.99 -4.21
N THR A 40 0.43 -15.74 -4.36
CA THR A 40 -0.19 -14.61 -3.65
C THR A 40 -1.27 -14.00 -4.52
N MET A 41 -2.52 -14.10 -4.07
CA MET A 41 -3.64 -13.38 -4.66
C MET A 41 -3.75 -12.00 -4.02
N TYR A 42 -3.78 -10.96 -4.86
CA TYR A 42 -3.93 -9.58 -4.40
C TYR A 42 -5.37 -9.10 -4.57
N TYR A 43 -5.95 -8.56 -3.51
CA TYR A 43 -7.25 -7.89 -3.56
C TYR A 43 -7.08 -6.48 -4.14
N ALA A 44 -7.42 -6.34 -5.44
CA ALA A 44 -7.21 -5.12 -6.20
C ALA A 44 -7.71 -3.83 -5.51
N PRO A 45 -8.90 -3.78 -4.87
CA PRO A 45 -9.35 -2.57 -4.20
C PRO A 45 -8.44 -2.08 -3.06
N LEU A 46 -7.86 -2.99 -2.26
CA LEU A 46 -6.90 -2.59 -1.21
C LEU A 46 -5.58 -2.10 -1.81
N LEU A 47 -5.16 -2.69 -2.94
CA LEU A 47 -3.98 -2.24 -3.68
C LEU A 47 -4.17 -0.83 -4.23
N THR A 48 -5.32 -0.56 -4.84
CA THR A 48 -5.68 0.77 -5.33
C THR A 48 -5.75 1.79 -4.19
N LEU A 49 -6.37 1.41 -3.06
CA LEU A 49 -6.42 2.25 -1.86
C LEU A 49 -5.01 2.60 -1.38
N SER A 50 -4.12 1.61 -1.28
CA SER A 50 -2.72 1.80 -0.90
C SER A 50 -2.01 2.81 -1.81
N MET A 51 -2.12 2.66 -3.14
CA MET A 51 -1.50 3.60 -4.09
C MET A 51 -2.06 5.02 -3.98
N LEU A 52 -3.36 5.16 -3.75
CA LEU A 52 -4.00 6.47 -3.54
C LEU A 52 -3.47 7.15 -2.27
N LEU A 53 -3.38 6.41 -1.16
CA LEU A 53 -2.83 6.90 0.10
C LEU A 53 -1.35 7.27 -0.04
N ALA A 54 -0.56 6.50 -0.81
CA ALA A 54 0.83 6.82 -1.10
C ALA A 54 0.97 8.16 -1.83
N ALA A 55 0.18 8.38 -2.88
CA ALA A 55 0.18 9.63 -3.63
C ALA A 55 -0.22 10.82 -2.75
N ALA A 56 -1.30 10.67 -1.96
CA ALA A 56 -1.75 11.71 -1.03
C ALA A 56 -0.68 12.04 0.03
N ALA A 57 -0.06 11.01 0.63
CA ALA A 57 1.02 11.18 1.61
C ALA A 57 2.21 11.95 1.01
N GLY A 58 2.64 11.60 -0.21
CA GLY A 58 3.72 12.30 -0.92
C GLY A 58 3.41 13.77 -1.15
N VAL A 59 2.24 14.09 -1.70
CA VAL A 59 1.81 15.48 -1.95
C VAL A 59 1.74 16.28 -0.65
N LEU A 60 1.09 15.73 0.39
CA LEU A 60 0.95 16.39 1.69
C LEU A 60 2.31 16.63 2.36
N ALA A 61 3.23 15.67 2.27
CA ALA A 61 4.58 15.82 2.78
C ALA A 61 5.32 16.97 2.08
N VAL A 62 5.31 17.01 0.75
CA VAL A 62 5.97 18.06 -0.04
C VAL A 62 5.41 19.44 0.29
N VAL A 63 4.07 19.61 0.27
CA VAL A 63 3.43 20.90 0.55
C VAL A 63 3.71 21.34 1.99
N SER A 64 3.65 20.42 2.95
CA SER A 64 3.92 20.73 4.36
C SER A 64 5.38 21.16 4.57
N VAL A 65 6.34 20.43 4.00
CA VAL A 65 7.77 20.78 4.09
C VAL A 65 8.04 22.11 3.39
N ALA A 66 7.48 22.33 2.20
CA ALA A 66 7.62 23.60 1.48
C ALA A 66 7.06 24.78 2.28
N ALA A 67 5.91 24.62 2.95
CA ALA A 67 5.34 25.65 3.80
C ALA A 67 6.18 25.92 5.05
N LEU A 68 6.78 24.89 5.65
CA LEU A 68 7.72 25.05 6.78
C LEU A 68 8.97 25.82 6.36
N ARG A 69 9.50 25.55 5.16
CA ARG A 69 10.70 26.25 4.65
C ARG A 69 10.47 27.73 4.28
N ARG A 70 9.21 28.13 4.09
CA ARG A 70 8.84 29.53 3.80
C ARG A 70 8.56 30.37 5.04
N ARG A 71 8.44 29.73 6.20
CA ARG A 71 8.28 30.40 7.50
C ARG A 71 9.62 30.49 8.20
#